data_AF-A0A060M5V7-F1
#
_entry.id   AF-A0A060M5V7-F1
#
_cell.length_a   1.000
_cell.length_b   1.000
_cell.length_c   1.000
_cell.angle_alpha   90.00
_cell.angle_beta   90.00
_cell.angle_gamma   90.00
#
_symmetry.space_group_name_H-M   'P 1'
#
loop_
_entity.id
_entity.type
_entity.pdbx_description
1 polymer ?
#
loop_
_entity_poly.entity_id
_entity_poly.type
_entity_poly.pdbx_seq_one_letter_code
_entity_poly.pdbx_strand_id
1 'polypeptide(L)' 'MVGAIVLAIAVFFGWMILDVVKTKKLTGEVVIQAGFVGIVAGILWYGIGVLLS' A
#
# COMPACT_ATOMS: atom_id res chain seq x y z
N MET A 1 14.27 -7.35 1.74
CA MET A 1 13.08 -8.12 2.18
C MET A 1 12.28 -7.40 3.26
N VAL A 2 12.86 -7.08 4.43
CA VAL A 2 12.15 -6.34 5.51
C VAL A 2 11.63 -4.96 5.06
N GLY A 3 12.43 -4.20 4.30
CA GLY A 3 12.01 -2.88 3.79
C GLY A 3 10.80 -2.91 2.85
N ALA A 4 10.62 -3.99 2.07
CA ALA A 4 9.47 -4.12 1.17
C ALA A 4 8.16 -4.34 1.95
N ILE A 5 8.23 -5.09 3.06
CA ILE A 5 7.09 -5.32 3.96
C ILE A 5 6.71 -4.02 4.67
N VAL A 6 7.70 -3.30 5.20
CA VAL A 6 7.47 -2.00 5.85
C VAL A 6 6.89 -0.99 4.87
N LEU A 7 7.37 -0.95 3.64
CA LEU A 7 6.82 -0.09 2.59
C LEU A 7 5.39 -0.48 2.20
N ALA A 8 5.09 -1.77 2.03
CA ALA A 8 3.74 -2.23 1.73
C ALA A 8 2.73 -1.83 2.81
N ILE A 9 3.11 -1.97 4.09
CA ILE A 9 2.29 -1.56 5.23
C ILE A 9 2.16 -0.02 5.28
N ALA A 10 3.27 0.72 5.10
CA ALA A 10 3.25 2.18 5.11
C ALA A 10 2.38 2.75 3.96
N VAL A 11 2.45 2.16 2.76
CA VAL A 11 1.63 2.55 1.62
C VAL A 11 0.17 2.19 1.84
N PHE A 12 -0.11 1.01 2.41
CA PHE A 12 -1.48 0.61 2.77
C PHE A 12 -2.11 1.63 3.73
N PHE A 13 -1.46 1.92 4.87
CA PHE A 13 -1.96 2.89 5.83
C PHE A 13 -2.00 4.32 5.27
N GLY A 14 -1.00 4.73 4.50
CA GLY A 14 -0.94 6.05 3.86
C GLY A 14 -2.09 6.27 2.88
N TRP A 15 -2.40 5.27 2.06
CA TRP A 15 -3.55 5.33 1.15
C TRP A 15 -4.87 5.31 1.91
N MET A 16 -4.99 4.44 2.92
CA MET A 16 -6.22 4.34 3.71
C MET A 16 -6.54 5.66 4.41
N ILE A 17 -5.54 6.33 5.00
CA ILE A 17 -5.72 7.65 5.64
C ILE A 17 -6.10 8.71 4.60
N LEU A 18 -5.44 8.74 3.45
CA LEU A 18 -5.76 9.69 2.37
C LEU A 18 -7.20 9.55 1.89
N ASP A 19 -7.67 8.32 1.70
CA ASP A 19 -9.04 8.03 1.28
C ASP A 19 -10.06 8.36 2.37
N VAL A 20 -9.76 8.06 3.64
CA VAL A 20 -10.60 8.43 4.78
C VAL A 20 -10.80 9.95 4.83
N VAL A 21 -9.73 10.71 4.62
CA VAL A 21 -9.76 12.18 4.65
C VAL A 21 -10.51 12.74 3.43
N LYS A 22 -10.29 12.18 2.24
CA LYS A 22 -10.94 12.64 1.00
C LYS A 22 -12.43 12.31 0.94
N THR A 23 -12.79 11.07 1.25
CA THR A 23 -14.15 10.55 1.04
C THR A 23 -15.01 10.74 2.30
N LYS A 24 -14.41 10.98 3.47
CA LYS A 24 -15.06 11.05 4.81
C LYS A 24 -15.96 9.84 5.15
N LYS A 25 -15.90 8.77 4.35
CA LYS A 25 -16.62 7.51 4.53
C LYS A 25 -15.64 6.37 4.33
N LEU A 26 -15.53 5.53 5.35
CA LEU A 26 -14.84 4.25 5.29
C LEU A 26 -15.80 3.22 4.70
N THR A 27 -15.88 3.17 3.37
CA THR A 27 -16.62 2.13 2.66
C THR A 27 -15.71 0.91 2.47
N GLY A 28 -16.26 -0.32 2.51
CA GLY A 28 -15.46 -1.54 2.33
C GLY A 28 -14.66 -1.58 1.01
N GLU A 29 -15.16 -0.90 -0.03
CA GLU A 29 -14.46 -0.70 -1.30
C GLU A 29 -13.12 0.02 -1.15
N VAL A 30 -13.04 1.01 -0.25
CA VAL A 30 -11.83 1.78 0.03
C VAL A 30 -10.76 0.90 0.67
N VAL A 31 -11.16 0.00 1.56
CA VAL A 31 -10.23 -0.94 2.22
C VAL A 31 -9.66 -1.93 1.21
N ILE A 32 -10.51 -2.42 0.30
CA ILE A 32 -10.08 -3.30 -0.80
C ILE A 32 -9.13 -2.56 -1.74
N GLN A 33 -9.43 -1.30 -2.09
CA GLN A 33 -8.58 -0.47 -2.94
C GLN A 33 -7.23 -0.18 -2.28
N ALA A 34 -7.22 0.25 -1.02
CA ALA A 34 -5.99 0.47 -0.25
C ALA A 34 -5.16 -0.82 -0.14
N GLY A 35 -5.81 -1.96 0.04
CA GLY A 35 -5.20 -3.30 0.03
C GLY A 35 -4.50 -3.60 -1.28
N PHE A 36 -5.19 -3.33 -2.39
CA PHE A 36 -4.64 -3.51 -3.73
C PHE A 36 -3.42 -2.63 -3.97
N VAL A 37 -3.49 -1.35 -3.57
CA VAL A 37 -2.35 -0.43 -3.74
C VAL A 37 -1.17 -0.86 -2.87
N GLY A 38 -1.40 -1.28 -1.63
CA GLY A 38 -0.35 -1.79 -0.74
C GLY A 38 0.35 -3.04 -1.30
N ILE A 39 -0.41 -3.98 -1.86
CA ILE A 39 0.12 -5.19 -2.51
C ILE A 39 0.94 -4.82 -3.75
N VAL A 40 0.42 -3.96 -4.63
CA VAL A 40 1.11 -3.51 -5.84
C VAL A 40 2.42 -2.80 -5.48
N ALA A 41 2.40 -1.91 -4.48
CA ALA A 41 3.59 -1.22 -4.00
C ALA A 41 4.63 -2.19 -3.40
N GLY A 42 4.19 -3.18 -2.63
CA GLY A 42 5.05 -4.22 -2.09
C GLY A 42 5.71 -5.07 -3.18
N ILE A 43 4.95 -5.47 -4.20
CA ILE A 43 5.45 -6.23 -5.36
C ILE A 43 6.45 -5.39 -6.17
N LEU A 44 6.12 -4.12 -6.46
CA LEU A 44 7.01 -3.20 -7.16
C LEU A 44 8.33 -3.03 -6.42
N TRP A 45 8.28 -2.85 -5.10
CA TRP A 45 9.48 -2.68 -4.29
C TRP A 45 10.29 -3.96 -4.14
N TYR A 46 9.63 -5.11 -4.07
CA TYR A 46 10.30 -6.40 -4.10
C TYR A 46 11.02 -6.61 -5.45
N GLY A 47 10.34 -6.31 -6.56
CA GLY A 47 10.92 -6.38 -7.90
C GLY A 47 12.13 -5.46 -8.06
N ILE A 48 12.02 -4.20 -7.64
CA ILE A 48 13.14 -3.24 -7.60
C ILE A 48 14.28 -3.76 -6.71
N GLY A 49 13.96 -4.30 -5.53
CA GLY A 49 14.95 -4.84 -4.60
C GLY A 49 15.67 -6.08 -5.11
N VAL A 50 15.04 -6.89 -5.96
CA VAL A 50 15.69 -8.01 -6.66
C VAL A 50 16.55 -7.50 -7.82
N LEU A 51 16.09 -6.47 -8.54
CA LEU A 51 16.78 -5.93 -9.72
C LEU A 51 18.02 -5.09 -9.37
N LEU A 52 18.04 -4.50 -8.18
CA LEU A 52 19.17 -3.74 -7.60
C LEU A 52 20.11 -4.62 -6.73
N SER A 53 19.81 -5.91 -6.58
CA SER A 53 20.62 -6.86 -5.79
C SER A 53 21.68 -7.57 -6.62
#